data_AF-A0A2E6E6D2-F1
#
_entry.id   AF-A0A2E6E6D2-F1
#
_cell.length_a   1.000
_cell.length_b   1.000
_cell.length_c   1.000
_cell.angle_alpha   90.00
_cell.angle_beta   90.00
_cell.angle_gamma   90.00
#
_symmetry.space_group_name_H-M   'P 1'
#
loop_
_entity.id
_entity.type
_entity.pdbx_description
1 polymer ?
#
loop_
_entity_poly.entity_id
_entity_poly.type
_entity_poly.pdbx_seq_one_letter_code
_entity_poly.pdbx_strand_id
1 'polypeptide(L)'
;MGAGVQKIKRVREMIRVKKLTLSLGALLIVGVSGCLQPTEDEAIGDTAMPATAEQPVDKIAQALLPLPEDLRGGAGVFEYDGEGNRIVLRENTNHVECQTLDENGFNWCYPMASSARRDYQAKLSVQDMSREEVQAAMLEAEENGEVEPWHPGSMIYRTYNNGDRIQLLWVVLLPNMSSADTAMSLESQRDPSLAGMGRPWMMRDGTPGAHLMIPINGLAESNPSASVEPLDTKALYETDAILHATLPLPEDLRAGAQVVSYDEDGNRQVLREGTNQIECATRNAMTGFTRCGHKRLGAQTDYRAQLSAQGMSFQEVSAAVVEARENGTVPSATYGSMIYRMYEEDDRLKLLWVVYLPNATSEQLGMSTVAQRDQSLAGMGRPWMMREGTPSAHLMIPINSTELSN
;
A
#
# COMPACT_ATOMS: atom_id res chain seq x y z
N MET A 1 -1.87 41.77 -30.41
CA MET A 1 -3.26 41.29 -30.26
C MET A 1 -3.82 41.06 -31.66
N GLY A 2 -4.12 39.83 -32.07
CA GLY A 2 -4.69 39.61 -33.41
C GLY A 2 -4.79 38.16 -33.89
N ALA A 3 -3.89 37.26 -33.49
CA ALA A 3 -3.89 35.88 -33.99
C ALA A 3 -4.56 34.84 -33.06
N GLY A 4 -4.62 35.10 -31.75
CA GLY A 4 -5.15 34.14 -30.77
C GLY A 4 -6.68 34.05 -30.70
N VAL A 5 -7.40 35.15 -30.95
CA VAL A 5 -8.86 35.21 -30.80
C VAL A 5 -9.60 34.49 -31.95
N GLN A 6 -8.96 34.34 -33.11
CA GLN A 6 -9.56 33.67 -34.27
C GLN A 6 -9.53 32.14 -34.17
N LYS A 7 -8.56 31.56 -33.47
CA LYS A 7 -8.50 30.10 -33.21
C LYS A 7 -9.59 29.63 -32.25
N ILE A 8 -9.91 30.42 -31.22
CA ILE A 8 -10.92 30.09 -30.21
C ILE A 8 -12.35 30.14 -30.79
N LYS A 9 -12.63 31.03 -31.75
CA LYS A 9 -13.93 31.07 -32.43
C LYS A 9 -14.19 29.85 -33.33
N ARG A 10 -13.17 29.32 -33.99
CA ARG A 10 -13.30 28.14 -34.88
C ARG A 10 -13.65 26.85 -34.12
N VAL A 11 -13.17 26.70 -32.89
CA VAL A 11 -13.48 25.53 -32.06
C VAL A 11 -14.94 25.58 -31.55
N ARG A 12 -15.46 26.78 -31.25
CA ARG A 12 -16.86 26.96 -30.83
C ARG A 12 -17.90 26.66 -31.91
N GLU A 13 -17.59 26.82 -33.19
CA GLU A 13 -18.53 26.50 -34.29
C GLU A 13 -18.61 25.00 -34.58
N MET A 14 -17.51 24.25 -34.47
CA MET A 14 -17.52 22.80 -34.72
C MET A 14 -18.36 22.01 -33.71
N ILE A 15 -18.47 22.50 -32.47
CA ILE A 15 -19.24 21.83 -31.41
C ILE A 15 -20.77 21.99 -31.60
N ARG A 16 -21.23 23.02 -32.34
CA ARG A 16 -22.66 23.26 -32.58
C ARG A 16 -23.29 22.42 -33.69
N VAL A 17 -22.49 21.85 -34.59
CA VAL A 17 -23.01 21.19 -35.81
C VAL A 17 -23.31 19.69 -35.61
N LYS A 18 -22.83 19.05 -34.53
CA LYS A 18 -23.00 17.60 -34.30
C LYS A 18 -24.29 17.17 -33.57
N LYS A 19 -25.20 18.08 -33.24
CA LYS A 19 -26.50 17.76 -32.61
C LYS A 19 -27.67 18.01 -33.56
N LEU A 20 -27.81 17.18 -34.60
CA LEU A 20 -29.11 17.05 -35.29
C LEU A 20 -29.14 15.78 -36.15
N THR A 21 -29.66 14.68 -35.61
CA THR A 21 -30.56 13.70 -36.26
C THR A 21 -30.58 12.39 -35.46
N LEU A 22 -31.75 12.01 -34.93
CA LEU A 22 -32.36 10.71 -35.20
C LEU A 22 -33.81 10.72 -34.69
N SER A 23 -34.74 10.35 -35.57
CA SER A 23 -36.18 10.25 -35.34
C SER A 23 -36.64 8.80 -35.27
N LEU A 24 -37.57 8.55 -34.35
CA LEU A 24 -38.67 7.57 -34.30
C LEU A 24 -38.62 6.28 -35.16
N GLY A 25 -38.92 5.16 -34.49
CA GLY A 25 -39.54 3.97 -35.09
C GLY A 25 -39.96 2.95 -34.02
N ALA A 26 -41.26 2.86 -33.74
CA ALA A 26 -41.89 1.89 -32.84
C ALA A 26 -42.45 0.71 -33.65
N LEU A 27 -42.51 -0.51 -33.08
CA LEU A 27 -43.67 -1.41 -33.20
C LEU A 27 -43.60 -2.63 -32.24
N LEU A 28 -44.73 -2.85 -31.54
CA LEU A 28 -45.13 -4.09 -30.84
C LEU A 28 -45.38 -5.24 -31.82
N ILE A 29 -45.20 -6.50 -31.39
CA ILE A 29 -46.19 -7.60 -31.51
C ILE A 29 -46.06 -8.58 -30.32
N VAL A 30 -47.23 -9.05 -29.86
CA VAL A 30 -47.56 -9.95 -28.74
C VAL A 30 -47.80 -11.39 -29.25
N GLY A 31 -47.56 -12.42 -28.42
CA GLY A 31 -48.42 -13.62 -28.39
C GLY A 31 -47.76 -14.94 -27.97
N VAL A 32 -48.05 -15.45 -26.75
CA VAL A 32 -48.91 -16.62 -26.40
C VAL A 32 -48.29 -17.99 -26.73
N SER A 33 -47.74 -18.73 -25.75
CA SER A 33 -48.37 -19.70 -24.82
C SER A 33 -48.78 -21.04 -25.45
N GLY A 34 -48.25 -22.14 -24.91
CA GLY A 34 -48.65 -23.52 -25.22
C GLY A 34 -47.84 -24.56 -24.44
N CYS A 35 -48.42 -25.10 -23.36
CA CYS A 35 -47.95 -26.27 -22.61
C CYS A 35 -48.17 -27.57 -23.41
N LEU A 36 -47.30 -28.56 -23.27
CA LEU A 36 -47.63 -29.99 -23.05
C LEU A 36 -46.36 -30.80 -22.76
N GLN A 37 -46.40 -31.63 -21.70
CA GLN A 37 -45.49 -32.74 -21.34
C GLN A 37 -46.33 -34.04 -21.35
N PRO A 38 -45.76 -35.25 -21.14
CA PRO A 38 -44.47 -35.80 -21.57
C PRO A 38 -44.63 -37.22 -22.18
N THR A 39 -43.62 -37.74 -22.86
CA THR A 39 -43.34 -39.19 -22.93
C THR A 39 -41.83 -39.43 -22.97
N GLU A 40 -41.42 -40.40 -22.16
CA GLU A 40 -40.06 -40.90 -21.94
C GLU A 40 -39.51 -41.59 -23.20
N ASP A 41 -38.23 -41.38 -23.50
CA ASP A 41 -37.31 -42.45 -23.91
C ASP A 41 -35.86 -41.95 -23.89
N GLU A 42 -35.00 -42.72 -23.24
CA GLU A 42 -33.55 -42.54 -23.13
C GLU A 42 -32.86 -42.66 -24.50
N ALA A 43 -32.01 -41.71 -24.85
CA ALA A 43 -30.87 -41.95 -25.73
C ALA A 43 -29.75 -40.93 -25.46
N ILE A 44 -28.62 -41.46 -25.00
CA ILE A 44 -27.36 -40.78 -24.78
C ILE A 44 -26.83 -40.28 -26.13
N GLY A 45 -26.60 -38.98 -26.24
CA GLY A 45 -25.95 -38.35 -27.40
C GLY A 45 -25.39 -36.99 -27.00
N ASP A 46 -24.07 -36.85 -27.13
CA ASP A 46 -23.30 -35.63 -26.90
C ASP A 46 -24.00 -34.41 -27.50
N THR A 47 -24.55 -33.58 -26.61
CA THR A 47 -24.98 -32.23 -26.94
C THR A 47 -23.93 -31.30 -26.39
N ALA A 48 -23.14 -30.71 -27.28
CA ALA A 48 -22.29 -29.56 -26.97
C ALA A 48 -23.18 -28.49 -26.31
N MET A 49 -22.94 -28.23 -25.03
CA MET A 49 -23.64 -27.19 -24.30
C MET A 49 -23.30 -25.83 -24.94
N PRO A 50 -24.29 -24.94 -25.14
CA PRO A 50 -23.99 -23.57 -25.50
C PRO A 50 -23.24 -22.93 -24.31
N ALA A 51 -22.13 -22.24 -24.58
CA ALA A 51 -21.39 -21.47 -23.59
C ALA A 51 -22.30 -20.36 -23.02
N THR A 52 -22.90 -20.62 -21.86
CA THR A 52 -23.77 -19.67 -21.15
C THR A 52 -22.97 -18.90 -20.12
N ALA A 53 -22.70 -17.61 -20.39
CA ALA A 53 -22.60 -16.51 -19.42
C ALA A 53 -21.77 -16.72 -18.11
N GLU A 54 -20.67 -17.48 -18.16
CA GLU A 54 -19.79 -17.72 -17.00
C GLU A 54 -18.76 -16.60 -16.74
N GLN A 55 -18.78 -15.55 -17.56
CA GLN A 55 -17.73 -14.52 -17.65
C GLN A 55 -17.74 -13.41 -16.57
N PRO A 56 -18.89 -12.93 -16.02
CA PRO A 56 -18.86 -11.79 -15.10
C PRO A 56 -18.33 -12.13 -13.70
N VAL A 57 -18.66 -13.32 -13.19
CA VAL A 57 -18.32 -13.75 -11.82
C VAL A 57 -16.81 -14.02 -11.71
N ASP A 58 -16.21 -14.63 -12.73
CA ASP A 58 -14.78 -14.92 -12.77
C ASP A 58 -13.95 -13.62 -12.88
N LYS A 59 -14.37 -12.68 -13.73
CA LYS A 59 -13.75 -11.34 -13.83
C LYS A 59 -13.77 -10.57 -12.51
N ILE A 60 -14.91 -10.57 -11.81
CA ILE A 60 -15.03 -9.91 -10.50
C ILE A 60 -14.11 -10.58 -9.48
N ALA A 61 -14.09 -11.91 -9.40
CA ALA A 61 -13.22 -12.62 -8.47
C ALA A 61 -11.73 -12.33 -8.73
N GLN A 62 -11.33 -12.33 -10.01
CA GLN A 62 -9.95 -12.03 -10.42
C GLN A 62 -9.51 -10.61 -10.06
N ALA A 63 -10.38 -9.62 -10.28
CA ALA A 63 -10.10 -8.22 -9.94
C ALA A 63 -9.80 -8.01 -8.45
N LEU A 64 -10.33 -8.86 -7.58
CA LEU A 64 -10.24 -8.74 -6.12
C LEU A 64 -9.04 -9.45 -5.50
N LEU A 65 -8.33 -10.28 -6.27
CA LEU A 65 -7.14 -11.01 -5.79
C LEU A 65 -6.11 -10.13 -5.07
N PRO A 66 -5.81 -8.88 -5.51
CA PRO A 66 -4.83 -8.04 -4.83
C PRO A 66 -5.19 -7.66 -3.40
N LEU A 67 -6.48 -7.65 -3.05
CA LEU A 67 -6.96 -7.14 -1.78
C LEU A 67 -6.73 -8.16 -0.64
N PRO A 68 -6.55 -7.68 0.61
CA PRO A 68 -6.73 -8.50 1.79
C PRO A 68 -8.20 -8.95 1.92
N GLU A 69 -8.39 -10.10 2.57
CA GLU A 69 -9.66 -10.84 2.60
C GLU A 69 -10.84 -10.01 3.10
N ASP A 70 -10.62 -9.18 4.11
CA ASP A 70 -11.64 -8.34 4.72
C ASP A 70 -12.15 -7.23 3.79
N LEU A 71 -11.33 -6.78 2.84
CA LEU A 71 -11.73 -5.76 1.87
C LEU A 71 -12.43 -6.35 0.63
N ARG A 72 -12.22 -7.64 0.31
CA ARG A 72 -12.74 -8.28 -0.90
C ARG A 72 -14.27 -8.26 -0.98
N GLY A 73 -14.96 -8.46 0.14
CA GLY A 73 -16.42 -8.55 0.18
C GLY A 73 -17.15 -7.25 -0.16
N GLY A 74 -16.57 -6.10 0.17
CA GLY A 74 -17.19 -4.78 -0.02
C GLY A 74 -16.59 -3.94 -1.15
N ALA A 75 -15.52 -4.39 -1.82
CA ALA A 75 -14.84 -3.58 -2.82
C ALA A 75 -15.69 -3.34 -4.07
N GLY A 76 -15.57 -2.16 -4.68
CA GLY A 76 -16.13 -1.93 -6.02
C GLY A 76 -15.35 -2.68 -7.09
N VAL A 77 -15.98 -2.99 -8.21
CA VAL A 77 -15.27 -3.49 -9.40
C VAL A 77 -15.74 -2.69 -10.61
N PHE A 78 -14.79 -2.19 -11.39
CA PHE A 78 -15.07 -1.37 -12.57
C PHE A 78 -14.11 -1.68 -13.71
N GLU A 79 -14.47 -1.22 -14.91
CA GLU A 79 -13.61 -1.14 -16.08
C GLU A 79 -13.86 0.18 -16.82
N TYR A 80 -13.03 0.50 -17.81
CA TYR A 80 -13.29 1.63 -18.72
C TYR A 80 -13.65 1.12 -20.10
N ASP A 81 -14.62 1.76 -20.75
CA ASP A 81 -14.92 1.52 -22.16
C ASP A 81 -13.88 2.16 -23.08
N GLY A 82 -14.03 1.96 -24.40
CA GLY A 82 -13.12 2.52 -25.40
C GLY A 82 -13.13 4.06 -25.51
N GLU A 83 -14.05 4.74 -24.81
CA GLU A 83 -14.13 6.19 -24.73
C GLU A 83 -13.61 6.71 -23.37
N GLY A 84 -13.11 5.83 -22.50
CA GLY A 84 -12.64 6.18 -21.17
C GLY A 84 -13.77 6.42 -20.16
N ASN A 85 -15.01 6.02 -20.47
CA ASN A 85 -16.10 6.09 -19.50
C ASN A 85 -16.07 4.86 -18.58
N ARG A 86 -16.31 5.09 -17.30
CA ARG A 86 -16.37 4.04 -16.28
C ARG A 86 -17.62 3.17 -16.48
N ILE A 87 -17.40 1.86 -16.53
CA ILE A 87 -18.43 0.81 -16.42
C ILE A 87 -18.30 0.17 -15.04
N VAL A 88 -19.35 0.27 -14.22
CA VAL A 88 -19.39 -0.37 -12.90
C VAL A 88 -19.89 -1.81 -13.05
N LEU A 89 -19.07 -2.77 -12.66
CA LEU A 89 -19.40 -4.20 -12.67
C LEU A 89 -19.91 -4.68 -11.30
N ARG A 90 -19.47 -4.01 -10.23
CA ARG A 90 -19.94 -4.22 -8.86
C ARG A 90 -19.87 -2.92 -8.08
N GLU A 91 -20.97 -2.54 -7.46
CA GLU A 91 -21.01 -1.41 -6.52
C GLU A 91 -20.18 -1.71 -5.27
N ASN A 92 -19.45 -0.71 -4.78
CA ASN A 92 -18.70 -0.81 -3.53
C ASN A 92 -19.62 -0.57 -2.33
N THR A 93 -19.33 -1.25 -1.23
CA THR A 93 -19.89 -0.99 0.11
C THR A 93 -18.81 -0.63 1.12
N ASN A 94 -17.53 -0.64 0.72
CA ASN A 94 -16.39 -0.14 1.47
C ASN A 94 -15.60 0.92 0.67
N HIS A 95 -14.42 1.27 1.18
CA HIS A 95 -13.58 2.37 0.70
C HIS A 95 -12.54 2.00 -0.37
N VAL A 96 -12.63 0.82 -0.98
CA VAL A 96 -11.73 0.39 -2.07
C VAL A 96 -12.48 -0.07 -3.31
N GLU A 97 -11.86 0.08 -4.47
CA GLU A 97 -12.35 -0.39 -5.75
C GLU A 97 -11.24 -0.99 -6.59
N CYS A 98 -11.57 -1.97 -7.43
CA CYS A 98 -10.63 -2.68 -8.28
C CYS A 98 -10.99 -2.53 -9.75
N GLN A 99 -9.98 -2.30 -10.57
CA GLN A 99 -10.08 -2.46 -12.01
C GLN A 99 -9.96 -3.94 -12.36
N THR A 100 -10.70 -4.38 -13.38
CA THR A 100 -10.55 -5.71 -13.96
C THR A 100 -9.14 -5.96 -14.52
N LEU A 101 -8.81 -7.23 -14.74
CA LEU A 101 -7.53 -7.62 -15.33
C LEU A 101 -7.31 -6.89 -16.66
N ASP A 102 -6.20 -6.16 -16.75
CA ASP A 102 -5.81 -5.51 -18.00
C ASP A 102 -5.18 -6.50 -18.99
N GLU A 103 -5.06 -6.07 -20.25
CA GLU A 103 -4.46 -6.87 -21.33
C GLU A 103 -2.98 -7.24 -21.07
N ASN A 104 -2.32 -6.51 -20.17
CA ASN A 104 -0.93 -6.74 -19.80
C ASN A 104 -0.81 -7.77 -18.66
N GLY A 105 -1.92 -8.18 -18.04
CA GLY A 105 -1.96 -9.16 -16.97
C GLY A 105 -1.91 -8.59 -15.56
N PHE A 106 -2.24 -7.30 -15.37
CA PHE A 106 -2.33 -6.68 -14.05
C PHE A 106 -3.77 -6.53 -13.56
N ASN A 107 -4.00 -6.75 -12.27
CA ASN A 107 -5.16 -6.22 -11.55
C ASN A 107 -4.69 -5.11 -10.62
N TRP A 108 -5.47 -4.04 -10.52
CA TRP A 108 -5.16 -2.90 -9.66
C TRP A 108 -6.37 -2.55 -8.80
N CYS A 109 -6.14 -2.31 -7.51
CA CYS A 109 -7.15 -1.76 -6.62
C CYS A 109 -6.63 -0.50 -5.93
N TYR A 110 -7.55 0.41 -5.65
CA TYR A 110 -7.28 1.76 -5.21
C TYR A 110 -8.28 2.22 -4.16
N PRO A 111 -7.96 3.24 -3.35
CA PRO A 111 -8.95 3.90 -2.51
C PRO A 111 -9.98 4.64 -3.37
N MET A 112 -11.22 4.61 -2.92
CA MET A 112 -12.34 5.36 -3.53
C MET A 112 -12.06 6.88 -3.59
N ALA A 113 -11.29 7.40 -2.63
CA ALA A 113 -10.90 8.81 -2.59
C ALA A 113 -10.14 9.28 -3.85
N SER A 114 -9.64 8.36 -4.68
CA SER A 114 -8.93 8.68 -5.92
C SER A 114 -9.69 8.30 -7.20
N SER A 115 -10.98 7.93 -7.11
CA SER A 115 -11.80 7.52 -8.27
C SER A 115 -11.95 8.63 -9.30
N ALA A 116 -12.31 9.85 -8.88
CA ALA A 116 -12.49 10.99 -9.79
C ALA A 116 -11.22 11.29 -10.61
N ARG A 117 -10.04 11.19 -9.99
CA ARG A 117 -8.76 11.33 -10.68
C ARG A 117 -8.57 10.25 -11.73
N ARG A 118 -8.80 8.98 -11.40
CA ARG A 118 -8.66 7.87 -12.36
C ARG A 118 -9.63 8.02 -13.52
N ASP A 119 -10.88 8.40 -13.25
CA ASP A 119 -11.90 8.59 -14.28
C ASP A 119 -11.50 9.71 -15.24
N TYR A 120 -10.96 10.81 -14.70
CA TYR A 120 -10.43 11.90 -15.52
C TYR A 120 -9.21 11.46 -16.33
N GLN A 121 -8.25 10.75 -15.72
CA GLN A 121 -7.08 10.21 -16.40
C GLN A 121 -7.46 9.22 -17.52
N ALA A 122 -8.48 8.38 -17.31
CA ALA A 122 -9.00 7.47 -18.33
C ALA A 122 -9.56 8.25 -19.53
N LYS A 123 -10.32 9.32 -19.30
CA LYS A 123 -10.81 10.22 -20.37
C LYS A 123 -9.69 10.90 -21.13
N LEU A 124 -8.58 11.26 -20.47
CA LEU A 124 -7.42 11.83 -21.16
C LEU A 124 -6.67 10.77 -21.98
N SER A 125 -6.61 9.52 -21.50
CA SER A 125 -5.85 8.45 -22.15
C SER A 125 -6.34 8.12 -23.57
N VAL A 126 -7.61 8.40 -23.88
CA VAL A 126 -8.20 8.17 -25.20
C VAL A 126 -8.05 9.34 -26.17
N GLN A 127 -7.43 10.45 -25.75
CA GLN A 127 -7.33 11.69 -26.53
C GLN A 127 -6.03 11.84 -27.35
N ASP A 128 -5.24 10.77 -27.50
CA ASP A 128 -3.94 10.76 -28.21
C ASP A 128 -2.99 11.88 -27.74
N MET A 129 -2.98 12.12 -26.44
CA MET A 129 -2.15 13.14 -25.80
C MET A 129 -0.78 12.57 -25.44
N SER A 130 0.26 13.38 -25.56
CA SER A 130 1.58 13.07 -25.00
C SER A 130 1.54 12.99 -23.48
N ARG A 131 2.54 12.33 -22.88
CA ARG A 131 2.65 12.22 -21.41
C ARG A 131 2.73 13.59 -20.75
N GLU A 132 3.45 14.52 -21.37
CA GLU A 132 3.61 15.89 -20.88
C GLU A 132 2.28 16.65 -20.93
N GLU A 133 1.49 16.49 -21.99
CA GLU A 133 0.15 17.08 -22.11
C GLU A 133 -0.82 16.49 -21.08
N VAL A 134 -0.79 15.18 -20.86
CA VAL A 134 -1.61 14.54 -19.81
C VAL A 134 -1.21 15.09 -18.44
N GLN A 135 0.08 15.19 -18.14
CA GLN A 135 0.53 15.73 -16.86
C GLN A 135 0.10 17.19 -16.64
N ALA A 136 0.16 18.02 -17.69
CA ALA A 136 -0.32 19.40 -17.63
C ALA A 136 -1.84 19.47 -17.41
N ALA A 137 -2.62 18.65 -18.11
CA ALA A 137 -4.07 18.59 -17.92
C ALA A 137 -4.47 18.11 -16.53
N MET A 138 -3.76 17.11 -15.97
CA MET A 138 -3.98 16.67 -14.60
C MET A 138 -3.69 17.79 -13.59
N LEU A 139 -2.61 18.55 -13.78
CA LEU A 139 -2.28 19.67 -12.90
C LEU A 139 -3.34 20.77 -12.97
N GLU A 140 -3.80 21.14 -14.17
CA GLU A 140 -4.87 22.12 -14.36
C GLU A 140 -6.18 21.66 -13.67
N ALA A 141 -6.52 20.37 -13.80
CA ALA A 141 -7.68 19.78 -13.15
C ALA A 141 -7.56 19.72 -11.61
N GLU A 142 -6.34 19.61 -11.07
CA GLU A 142 -6.11 19.74 -9.62
C GLU A 142 -6.25 21.20 -9.17
N GLU A 143 -5.66 22.14 -9.90
CA GLU A 143 -5.69 23.58 -9.57
C GLU A 143 -7.11 24.17 -9.64
N ASN A 144 -7.95 23.67 -10.55
CA ASN A 144 -9.33 24.13 -10.71
C ASN A 144 -10.35 23.37 -9.83
N GLY A 145 -9.91 22.34 -9.11
CA GLY A 145 -10.74 21.52 -8.22
C GLY A 145 -11.63 20.49 -8.93
N GLU A 146 -11.36 20.15 -10.19
CA GLU A 146 -12.01 19.03 -10.88
C GLU A 146 -11.57 17.67 -10.34
N VAL A 147 -10.33 17.56 -9.85
CA VAL A 147 -9.79 16.36 -9.19
C VAL A 147 -9.05 16.72 -7.90
N GLU A 148 -9.42 16.10 -6.78
CA GLU A 148 -8.74 16.27 -5.47
C GLU A 148 -7.32 15.72 -5.53
N PRO A 149 -6.27 16.31 -4.94
CA PRO A 149 -4.90 15.78 -4.93
C PRO A 149 -4.80 14.36 -4.35
N TRP A 150 -3.72 13.63 -4.66
CA TRP A 150 -3.45 12.36 -3.99
C TRP A 150 -3.31 12.56 -2.48
N HIS A 151 -3.98 11.72 -1.69
CA HIS A 151 -3.73 11.65 -0.26
C HIS A 151 -2.40 10.91 -0.03
N PRO A 152 -1.38 11.56 0.57
CA PRO A 152 -0.16 10.86 0.94
C PRO A 152 -0.50 9.70 1.87
N GLY A 153 0.11 8.55 1.66
CA GLY A 153 -0.22 7.31 2.36
C GLY A 153 -1.24 6.42 1.64
N SER A 154 -1.88 6.87 0.55
CA SER A 154 -2.83 6.02 -0.19
C SER A 154 -2.20 4.69 -0.60
N MET A 155 -2.91 3.60 -0.30
CA MET A 155 -2.51 2.23 -0.59
C MET A 155 -3.07 1.78 -1.94
N ILE A 156 -2.20 1.30 -2.81
CA ILE A 156 -2.56 0.65 -4.07
C ILE A 156 -2.23 -0.83 -3.95
N TYR A 157 -3.15 -1.68 -4.38
CA TYR A 157 -2.98 -3.13 -4.40
C TYR A 157 -2.81 -3.59 -5.83
N ARG A 158 -1.87 -4.49 -6.08
CA ARG A 158 -1.62 -4.97 -7.43
C ARG A 158 -1.28 -6.45 -7.47
N THR A 159 -1.94 -7.20 -8.35
CA THR A 159 -1.48 -8.53 -8.77
C THR A 159 -0.94 -8.50 -10.19
N TYR A 160 -0.13 -9.50 -10.53
CA TYR A 160 0.38 -9.71 -11.87
C TYR A 160 0.47 -11.21 -12.16
N ASN A 161 -0.04 -11.64 -13.31
CA ASN A 161 -0.26 -13.06 -13.58
C ASN A 161 1.01 -13.83 -13.96
N ASN A 162 2.10 -13.16 -14.35
CA ASN A 162 3.34 -13.81 -14.78
C ASN A 162 4.44 -13.67 -13.71
N GLY A 163 5.30 -14.68 -13.59
CA GLY A 163 6.39 -14.74 -12.62
C GLY A 163 7.65 -13.95 -13.00
N ASP A 164 7.70 -13.31 -14.17
CA ASP A 164 8.82 -12.46 -14.60
C ASP A 164 8.79 -11.05 -13.94
N ARG A 165 7.74 -10.77 -13.18
CA ARG A 165 7.63 -9.60 -12.29
C ARG A 165 7.16 -10.04 -10.91
N ILE A 166 7.23 -9.11 -9.97
CA ILE A 166 6.63 -9.27 -8.65
C ILE A 166 5.15 -9.57 -8.88
N GLN A 167 4.57 -10.61 -8.29
CA GLN A 167 3.20 -11.07 -8.53
C GLN A 167 2.19 -10.44 -7.58
N LEU A 168 2.50 -10.29 -6.29
CA LEU A 168 1.69 -9.51 -5.35
C LEU A 168 2.49 -8.34 -4.80
N LEU A 169 2.02 -7.13 -5.07
CA LEU A 169 2.70 -5.90 -4.69
C LEU A 169 1.67 -4.91 -4.15
N TRP A 170 1.97 -4.36 -2.98
CA TRP A 170 1.25 -3.22 -2.43
C TRP A 170 2.14 -1.98 -2.53
N VAL A 171 1.54 -0.82 -2.69
CA VAL A 171 2.26 0.43 -2.90
C VAL A 171 1.65 1.53 -2.05
N VAL A 172 2.47 2.22 -1.26
CA VAL A 172 2.06 3.39 -0.50
C VAL A 172 2.56 4.64 -1.21
N LEU A 173 1.65 5.50 -1.66
CA LEU A 173 2.00 6.75 -2.32
C LEU A 173 2.56 7.76 -1.31
N LEU A 174 3.71 8.34 -1.58
CA LEU A 174 4.39 9.29 -0.68
C LEU A 174 4.93 10.48 -1.49
N PRO A 175 4.05 11.22 -2.19
CA PRO A 175 4.46 12.24 -3.16
C PRO A 175 5.37 13.28 -2.51
N ASN A 176 6.47 13.61 -3.20
CA ASN A 176 7.49 14.58 -2.80
C ASN A 176 8.29 14.22 -1.54
N MET A 177 8.10 13.03 -0.97
CA MET A 177 8.89 12.60 0.19
C MET A 177 10.24 12.03 -0.25
N SER A 178 11.25 12.24 0.60
CA SER A 178 12.59 11.69 0.42
C SER A 178 12.90 10.63 1.47
N SER A 179 13.71 9.65 1.12
CA SER A 179 14.36 8.65 1.98
C SER A 179 15.12 9.30 3.13
N ALA A 180 15.69 10.49 2.90
CA ALA A 180 16.34 11.27 3.95
C ALA A 180 15.37 11.67 5.06
N ASP A 181 14.10 11.97 4.75
CA ASP A 181 13.07 12.29 5.74
C ASP A 181 12.29 11.06 6.23
N THR A 182 12.08 10.06 5.37
CA THR A 182 11.26 8.88 5.68
C THR A 182 12.06 7.73 6.26
N ALA A 183 13.39 7.80 6.25
CA ALA A 183 14.28 6.71 6.69
C ALA A 183 14.10 5.40 5.89
N MET A 184 13.61 5.48 4.65
CA MET A 184 13.42 4.32 3.76
C MET A 184 14.70 3.95 3.00
N SER A 185 14.87 2.66 2.71
CA SER A 185 15.91 2.17 1.79
C SER A 185 15.60 2.54 0.35
N LEU A 186 16.65 2.85 -0.42
CA LEU A 186 16.59 3.06 -1.86
C LEU A 186 17.07 1.82 -2.64
N GLU A 187 17.58 0.81 -1.93
CA GLU A 187 18.05 -0.42 -2.55
C GLU A 187 16.87 -1.17 -3.18
N SER A 188 16.96 -1.39 -4.49
CA SER A 188 15.93 -2.11 -5.23
C SER A 188 15.80 -3.53 -4.72
N GLN A 189 14.61 -3.90 -4.26
CA GLN A 189 14.30 -5.26 -3.84
C GLN A 189 13.64 -6.07 -4.96
N ARG A 190 13.75 -5.65 -6.23
CA ARG A 190 13.14 -6.37 -7.37
C ARG A 190 13.52 -7.84 -7.40
N ASP A 191 14.81 -8.15 -7.44
CA ASP A 191 15.28 -9.54 -7.61
C ASP A 191 15.01 -10.39 -6.35
N PRO A 192 15.24 -9.90 -5.12
CA PRO A 192 14.74 -10.56 -3.91
C PRO A 192 13.23 -10.83 -3.94
N SER A 193 12.42 -9.88 -4.45
CA SER A 193 10.97 -10.05 -4.57
C SER A 193 10.58 -11.14 -5.57
N LEU A 194 11.31 -11.27 -6.69
CA LEU A 194 11.09 -12.37 -7.64
C LEU A 194 11.40 -13.74 -7.03
N ALA A 195 12.29 -13.78 -6.04
CA ALA A 195 12.60 -14.97 -5.26
C ALA A 195 11.70 -15.14 -4.00
N GLY A 196 10.64 -14.33 -3.88
CA GLY A 196 9.69 -14.36 -2.76
C GLY A 196 10.31 -13.98 -1.41
N MET A 197 11.37 -13.18 -1.41
CA MET A 197 12.10 -12.68 -0.23
C MET A 197 12.22 -11.14 -0.26
N GLY A 198 11.34 -10.48 -1.00
CA GLY A 198 11.38 -9.03 -1.20
C GLY A 198 11.06 -8.28 0.08
N ARG A 199 11.80 -7.20 0.35
CA ARG A 199 11.52 -6.26 1.44
C ARG A 199 10.99 -4.94 0.88
N PRO A 200 10.33 -4.09 1.69
CA PRO A 200 9.92 -2.77 1.23
C PRO A 200 11.09 -1.86 0.79
N TRP A 201 10.89 -1.05 -0.26
CA TRP A 201 11.87 -0.03 -0.67
C TRP A 201 11.19 1.17 -1.33
N MET A 202 11.84 2.32 -1.29
CA MET A 202 11.33 3.55 -1.87
C MET A 202 11.77 3.69 -3.33
N MET A 203 10.84 4.11 -4.18
CA MET A 203 11.12 4.49 -5.56
C MET A 203 10.83 5.97 -5.81
N ARG A 204 11.57 6.55 -6.76
CA ARG A 204 11.41 7.94 -7.21
C ARG A 204 11.54 8.96 -6.09
N ASP A 205 12.56 8.76 -5.26
CA ASP A 205 12.95 9.59 -4.13
C ASP A 205 12.84 11.11 -4.40
N GLY A 206 12.13 11.84 -3.53
CA GLY A 206 12.03 13.29 -3.59
C GLY A 206 11.22 13.84 -4.77
N THR A 207 10.53 12.99 -5.55
CA THR A 207 9.71 13.41 -6.69
C THR A 207 8.22 13.35 -6.39
N PRO A 208 7.34 13.98 -7.19
CA PRO A 208 5.88 13.82 -7.06
C PRO A 208 5.41 12.37 -7.18
N GLY A 209 6.20 11.51 -7.83
CA GLY A 209 5.92 10.09 -7.98
C GLY A 209 6.56 9.21 -6.92
N ALA A 210 7.09 9.76 -5.83
CA ALA A 210 7.69 9.00 -4.74
C ALA A 210 6.68 8.02 -4.10
N HIS A 211 7.09 6.76 -3.90
CA HIS A 211 6.25 5.73 -3.29
C HIS A 211 7.08 4.61 -2.66
N LEU A 212 6.49 3.97 -1.63
CA LEU A 212 7.04 2.76 -1.01
C LEU A 212 6.44 1.53 -1.71
N MET A 213 7.31 0.69 -2.23
CA MET A 213 6.97 -0.63 -2.77
C MET A 213 6.98 -1.65 -1.63
N ILE A 214 5.96 -2.47 -1.51
CA ILE A 214 5.83 -3.52 -0.49
C ILE A 214 5.52 -4.85 -1.19
N PRO A 215 6.53 -5.65 -1.52
CA PRO A 215 6.32 -7.04 -1.95
C PRO A 215 5.61 -7.80 -0.83
N ILE A 216 4.58 -8.54 -1.18
CA ILE A 216 3.95 -9.46 -0.25
C ILE A 216 4.49 -10.85 -0.57
N ASN A 217 5.01 -11.53 0.44
CA ASN A 217 5.59 -12.87 0.33
C ASN A 217 4.74 -13.88 1.12
N GLY A 218 4.86 -15.16 0.77
CA GLY A 218 4.27 -16.28 1.52
C GLY A 218 2.82 -16.63 1.17
N LEU A 219 2.17 -15.89 0.25
CA LEU A 219 0.79 -16.17 -0.17
C LEU A 219 0.76 -16.87 -1.54
N ALA A 220 -0.38 -17.48 -1.86
CA ALA A 220 -0.60 -18.13 -3.16
C ALA A 220 -0.48 -17.16 -4.34
N GLU A 221 -0.84 -15.89 -4.16
CA GLU A 221 -0.71 -14.84 -5.18
C GLU A 221 0.70 -14.22 -5.26
N SER A 222 1.61 -14.60 -4.36
CA SER A 222 2.99 -14.09 -4.30
C SER A 222 3.94 -14.88 -5.18
N ASN A 223 5.11 -14.31 -5.49
CA ASN A 223 6.20 -15.09 -6.05
C ASN A 223 6.59 -16.21 -5.07
N PRO A 224 6.94 -17.41 -5.56
CA PRO A 224 7.32 -18.52 -4.70
C PRO A 224 8.58 -18.16 -3.89
N SER A 225 8.49 -18.32 -2.57
CA SER A 225 9.62 -18.09 -1.67
C SER A 225 10.57 -19.29 -1.67
N ALA A 226 11.87 -19.01 -1.64
CA ALA A 226 12.87 -20.00 -1.24
C ALA A 226 12.78 -20.28 0.27
N SER A 227 13.21 -21.48 0.70
CA SER A 227 13.45 -21.75 2.11
C SER A 227 14.65 -20.94 2.61
N VAL A 228 14.49 -20.22 3.71
CA VAL A 228 15.56 -19.42 4.34
C VAL A 228 15.85 -19.99 5.71
N GLU A 229 17.12 -20.25 6.00
CA GLU A 229 17.56 -20.69 7.32
C GLU A 229 17.45 -19.52 8.32
N PRO A 230 16.82 -19.71 9.49
CA PRO A 230 16.73 -18.68 10.51
C PRO A 230 18.11 -18.27 11.04
N LEU A 231 18.30 -16.98 11.29
CA LEU A 231 19.49 -16.46 11.96
C LEU A 231 19.34 -16.58 13.48
N ASP A 232 20.37 -17.10 14.15
CA ASP A 232 20.46 -17.05 15.61
C ASP A 232 20.84 -15.64 16.10
N THR A 233 19.83 -14.78 16.20
CA THR A 233 20.00 -13.40 16.64
C THR A 233 20.39 -13.28 18.10
N LYS A 234 20.02 -14.25 18.95
CA LYS A 234 20.34 -14.23 20.39
C LYS A 234 21.84 -14.40 20.61
N ALA A 235 22.45 -15.39 19.97
CA ALA A 235 23.90 -15.58 20.02
C ALA A 235 24.67 -14.37 19.46
N LEU A 236 24.11 -13.70 18.45
CA LEU A 236 24.71 -12.49 17.90
C LEU A 236 24.68 -11.33 18.88
N TYR A 237 23.60 -11.16 19.64
CA TYR A 237 23.50 -10.10 20.66
C TYR A 237 24.59 -10.21 21.73
N GLU A 238 24.91 -11.43 22.16
CA GLU A 238 25.92 -11.69 23.19
C GLU A 238 27.35 -11.40 22.73
N THR A 239 27.59 -11.48 21.42
CA THR A 239 28.92 -11.34 20.82
C THR A 239 29.16 -9.97 20.17
N ASP A 240 28.11 -9.36 19.61
CA ASP A 240 28.16 -8.05 18.96
C ASP A 240 26.79 -7.34 19.03
N ALA A 241 26.60 -6.56 20.10
CA ALA A 241 25.39 -5.77 20.31
C ALA A 241 25.18 -4.67 19.26
N ILE A 242 26.24 -4.18 18.60
CA ILE A 242 26.15 -3.14 17.57
C ILE A 242 25.60 -3.76 16.28
N LEU A 243 26.15 -4.90 15.86
CA LEU A 243 25.66 -5.64 14.70
C LEU A 243 24.21 -6.06 14.92
N HIS A 244 23.90 -6.65 16.08
CA HIS A 244 22.53 -7.03 16.46
C HIS A 244 21.54 -5.87 16.38
N ALA A 245 21.92 -4.69 16.91
CA ALA A 245 21.04 -3.52 16.93
C ALA A 245 20.61 -3.08 15.51
N THR A 246 21.41 -3.39 14.49
CA THR A 246 21.15 -3.00 13.10
C THR A 246 20.41 -4.04 12.27
N LEU A 247 20.25 -5.27 12.76
CA LEU A 247 19.52 -6.34 12.05
C LEU A 247 18.11 -5.96 11.57
N PRO A 248 17.30 -5.13 12.28
CA PRO A 248 15.97 -4.77 11.78
C PRO A 248 15.98 -4.00 10.45
N LEU A 249 17.12 -3.41 10.08
CA LEU A 249 17.25 -2.54 8.92
C LEU A 249 17.45 -3.33 7.60
N PRO A 250 17.04 -2.75 6.47
CA PRO A 250 17.59 -3.05 5.14
C PRO A 250 19.12 -3.04 5.13
N GLU A 251 19.77 -3.88 4.33
CA GLU A 251 21.24 -4.00 4.32
C GLU A 251 21.95 -2.67 4.08
N ASP A 252 21.49 -1.88 3.09
CA ASP A 252 22.08 -0.59 2.72
C ASP A 252 22.07 0.45 3.84
N LEU A 253 21.15 0.34 4.81
CA LEU A 253 21.04 1.28 5.91
C LEU A 253 21.90 0.90 7.14
N ARG A 254 22.36 -0.37 7.25
CA ARG A 254 23.00 -0.90 8.47
C ARG A 254 24.32 -0.23 8.81
N ALA A 255 25.19 -0.05 7.81
CA ALA A 255 26.56 0.44 8.04
C ALA A 255 26.58 1.92 8.50
N GLY A 256 25.66 2.73 7.99
CA GLY A 256 25.59 4.16 8.32
C GLY A 256 24.75 4.49 9.56
N ALA A 257 24.01 3.53 10.14
CA ALA A 257 23.14 3.80 11.27
C ALA A 257 23.93 4.16 12.54
N GLN A 258 23.44 5.13 13.29
CA GLN A 258 23.92 5.39 14.64
C GLN A 258 23.44 4.28 15.58
N VAL A 259 24.26 3.84 16.52
CA VAL A 259 23.85 2.85 17.52
C VAL A 259 24.01 3.43 18.91
N VAL A 260 22.94 3.36 19.70
CA VAL A 260 22.87 3.86 21.06
C VAL A 260 22.41 2.77 22.02
N SER A 261 22.80 2.93 23.28
CA SER A 261 22.21 2.23 24.42
C SER A 261 21.83 3.26 25.49
N TYR A 262 21.17 2.78 26.54
CA TYR A 262 20.82 3.58 27.71
C TYR A 262 21.35 2.88 28.96
N ASP A 263 21.93 3.64 29.88
CA ASP A 263 22.33 3.12 31.19
C ASP A 263 21.13 2.98 32.15
N GLU A 264 21.39 2.55 33.38
CA GLU A 264 20.37 2.31 34.41
C GLU A 264 19.60 3.59 34.79
N ASP A 265 20.22 4.75 34.64
CA ASP A 265 19.63 6.07 34.88
C ASP A 265 18.89 6.62 33.65
N GLY A 266 18.86 5.86 32.54
CA GLY A 266 18.23 6.25 31.28
C GLY A 266 19.05 7.28 30.49
N ASN A 267 20.34 7.45 30.79
CA ASN A 267 21.19 8.34 30.01
C ASN A 267 21.68 7.64 28.75
N ARG A 268 21.68 8.41 27.66
CA ARG A 268 22.06 7.94 26.32
C ARG A 268 23.57 7.71 26.22
N GLN A 269 23.95 6.53 25.76
CA GLN A 269 25.32 6.13 25.47
C GLN A 269 25.45 5.86 23.96
N VAL A 270 26.37 6.55 23.28
CA VAL A 270 26.64 6.30 21.84
C VAL A 270 27.65 5.17 21.71
N LEU A 271 27.22 4.05 21.13
CA LEU A 271 28.08 2.89 20.87
C LEU A 271 28.74 2.99 19.49
N ARG A 272 28.06 3.61 18.52
CA ARG A 272 28.57 3.87 17.18
C ARG A 272 28.00 5.17 16.64
N GLU A 273 28.89 6.06 16.18
CA GLU A 273 28.50 7.25 15.44
C GLU A 273 27.93 6.88 14.07
N GLY A 274 26.81 7.49 13.68
CA GLY A 274 26.12 7.18 12.42
C GLY A 274 26.37 8.22 11.34
N THR A 275 26.57 7.77 10.10
CA THR A 275 26.78 8.60 8.90
C THR A 275 25.52 8.81 8.06
N ASN A 276 24.41 8.13 8.37
CA ASN A 276 23.11 8.31 7.72
C ASN A 276 22.04 8.86 8.69
N GLN A 277 20.79 8.91 8.25
CA GLN A 277 19.64 9.44 8.97
C GLN A 277 19.04 8.50 10.03
N ILE A 278 19.58 7.28 10.19
CA ILE A 278 19.05 6.24 11.06
C ILE A 278 19.74 6.23 12.42
N GLU A 279 18.97 5.97 13.46
CA GLU A 279 19.43 5.59 14.79
C GLU A 279 18.77 4.27 15.20
N CYS A 280 19.57 3.37 15.77
CA CYS A 280 19.16 2.11 16.37
C CYS A 280 19.48 2.11 17.86
N ALA A 281 18.52 1.70 18.68
CA ALA A 281 18.75 1.36 20.07
C ALA A 281 19.05 -0.14 20.19
N THR A 282 20.02 -0.49 21.04
CA THR A 282 20.26 -1.90 21.41
C THR A 282 19.01 -2.54 21.99
N ARG A 283 18.99 -3.88 22.02
CA ARG A 283 17.90 -4.66 22.58
C ARG A 283 17.49 -4.15 23.96
N ASN A 284 16.22 -3.79 24.10
CA ASN A 284 15.66 -3.37 25.38
C ASN A 284 15.37 -4.61 26.25
N ALA A 285 16.04 -4.73 27.40
CA ALA A 285 15.93 -5.91 28.27
C ALA A 285 14.51 -6.13 28.82
N MET A 286 13.73 -5.07 29.05
CA MET A 286 12.36 -5.17 29.59
C MET A 286 11.34 -5.64 28.56
N THR A 287 11.49 -5.21 27.30
CA THR A 287 10.50 -5.45 26.24
C THR A 287 10.93 -6.51 25.23
N GLY A 288 12.22 -6.85 25.20
CA GLY A 288 12.84 -7.73 24.21
C GLY A 288 12.97 -7.15 22.82
N PHE A 289 12.61 -5.87 22.60
CA PHE A 289 12.63 -5.26 21.28
C PHE A 289 13.95 -4.54 20.98
N THR A 290 14.42 -4.71 19.76
CA THR A 290 15.40 -3.84 19.10
C THR A 290 14.64 -2.90 18.15
N ARG A 291 14.96 -1.60 18.16
CA ARG A 291 14.25 -0.61 17.33
C ARG A 291 15.25 0.31 16.65
N CYS A 292 14.97 0.58 15.38
CA CYS A 292 15.64 1.63 14.62
C CYS A 292 14.60 2.56 14.00
N GLY A 293 15.00 3.80 13.73
CA GLY A 293 14.17 4.78 13.06
C GLY A 293 14.96 6.02 12.67
N HIS A 294 14.27 7.04 12.18
CA HIS A 294 14.90 8.31 11.86
C HIS A 294 15.46 8.99 13.14
N LYS A 295 16.67 9.57 13.08
CA LYS A 295 17.36 10.25 14.20
C LYS A 295 16.53 11.32 14.91
N ARG A 296 15.57 11.95 14.20
CA ARG A 296 14.61 12.91 14.80
C ARG A 296 13.74 12.30 15.91
N LEU A 297 13.59 10.98 15.95
CA LEU A 297 12.88 10.27 17.02
C LEU A 297 13.77 10.02 18.25
N GLY A 298 15.06 10.33 18.19
CA GLY A 298 16.00 10.16 19.31
C GLY A 298 15.53 10.86 20.58
N ALA A 299 15.04 12.11 20.48
CA ALA A 299 14.50 12.84 21.63
C ALA A 299 13.29 12.12 22.30
N GLN A 300 12.45 11.47 21.50
CA GLN A 300 11.35 10.66 22.04
C GLN A 300 11.89 9.41 22.75
N THR A 301 12.90 8.76 22.17
CA THR A 301 13.53 7.55 22.73
C THR A 301 14.25 7.87 24.04
N ASP A 302 15.02 8.97 24.07
CA ASP A 302 15.72 9.47 25.25
C ASP A 302 14.73 9.78 26.38
N TYR A 303 13.65 10.50 26.07
CA TYR A 303 12.61 10.82 27.05
C TYR A 303 11.95 9.55 27.59
N ARG A 304 11.67 8.56 26.75
CA ARG A 304 11.13 7.26 27.19
C ARG A 304 12.11 6.53 28.11
N ALA A 305 13.40 6.53 27.79
CA ALA A 305 14.42 5.87 28.59
C ALA A 305 14.51 6.52 29.98
N GLN A 306 14.51 7.85 30.07
CA GLN A 306 14.53 8.59 31.34
C GLN A 306 13.30 8.26 32.21
N LEU A 307 12.10 8.23 31.63
CA LEU A 307 10.88 7.89 32.37
C LEU A 307 10.88 6.42 32.83
N SER A 308 11.36 5.50 31.99
CA SER A 308 11.50 4.09 32.36
C SER A 308 12.53 3.88 33.48
N ALA A 309 13.65 4.62 33.48
CA ALA A 309 14.65 4.58 34.55
C ALA A 309 14.09 5.06 35.90
N GLN A 310 13.08 5.92 35.88
CA GLN A 310 12.33 6.33 37.09
C GLN A 310 11.34 5.27 37.60
N GLY A 311 11.29 4.09 36.98
CA GLY A 311 10.43 2.98 37.37
C GLY A 311 8.98 3.09 36.88
N MET A 312 8.69 4.01 35.96
CA MET A 312 7.35 4.15 35.37
C MET A 312 6.98 2.93 34.52
N SER A 313 5.73 2.49 34.63
CA SER A 313 5.18 1.42 33.81
C SER A 313 5.08 1.82 32.33
N PHE A 314 4.95 0.82 31.46
CA PHE A 314 4.79 1.05 30.02
C PHE A 314 3.61 1.99 29.70
N GLN A 315 2.49 1.85 30.41
CA GLN A 315 1.29 2.66 30.23
C GLN A 315 1.54 4.12 30.64
N GLU A 316 2.19 4.35 31.78
CA GLU A 316 2.54 5.68 32.26
C GLU A 316 3.53 6.39 31.33
N VAL A 317 4.58 5.68 30.88
CA VAL A 317 5.52 6.19 29.88
C VAL A 317 4.80 6.54 28.58
N SER A 318 3.86 5.70 28.13
CA SER A 318 3.09 5.97 26.91
C SER A 318 2.21 7.21 27.05
N ALA A 319 1.55 7.41 28.19
CA ALA A 319 0.72 8.58 28.45
C ALA A 319 1.56 9.86 28.52
N ALA A 320 2.70 9.83 29.23
CA ALA A 320 3.61 10.96 29.33
C ALA A 320 4.21 11.37 27.98
N VAL A 321 4.48 10.43 27.07
CA VAL A 321 4.93 10.74 25.71
C VAL A 321 3.84 11.39 24.87
N VAL A 322 2.57 10.99 25.04
CA VAL A 322 1.43 11.63 24.36
C VAL A 322 1.31 13.08 24.84
N GLU A 323 1.31 13.32 26.14
CA GLU A 323 1.27 14.66 26.71
C GLU A 323 2.47 15.52 26.26
N ALA A 324 3.68 14.94 26.29
CA ALA A 324 4.89 15.61 25.82
C ALA A 324 4.85 15.95 24.32
N ARG A 325 4.09 15.18 23.51
CA ARG A 325 3.88 15.50 22.10
C ARG A 325 2.85 16.61 21.93
N GLU A 326 1.77 16.59 22.71
CA GLU A 326 0.73 17.62 22.69
C GLU A 326 1.26 18.99 23.13
N ASN A 327 2.17 19.02 24.10
CA ASN A 327 2.80 20.26 24.58
C ASN A 327 4.08 20.66 23.80
N GLY A 328 4.50 19.86 22.81
CA GLY A 328 5.64 20.15 21.94
C GLY A 328 7.03 19.81 22.50
N THR A 329 7.13 19.19 23.67
CA THR A 329 8.40 18.70 24.24
C THR A 329 9.03 17.59 23.40
N VAL A 330 8.20 16.71 22.84
CA VAL A 330 8.62 15.61 21.96
C VAL A 330 8.05 15.84 20.56
N PRO A 331 8.89 15.80 19.49
CA PRO A 331 8.39 16.02 18.15
C PRO A 331 7.40 14.94 17.71
N SER A 332 6.43 15.35 16.89
CA SER A 332 5.57 14.43 16.17
C SER A 332 6.36 13.59 15.19
N ALA A 333 5.94 12.33 15.02
CA ALA A 333 6.50 11.48 13.98
C ALA A 333 6.25 12.13 12.62
N THR A 334 7.28 12.16 11.78
CA THR A 334 7.14 12.67 10.41
C THR A 334 6.23 11.75 9.63
N TYR A 335 5.25 12.30 8.92
CA TYR A 335 4.37 11.52 8.07
C TYR A 335 5.20 10.74 7.03
N GLY A 336 4.91 9.46 6.86
CA GLY A 336 5.68 8.56 5.99
C GLY A 336 6.99 8.05 6.61
N SER A 337 7.37 8.45 7.83
CA SER A 337 8.61 7.96 8.43
C SER A 337 8.53 6.49 8.87
N MET A 338 9.62 5.78 8.64
CA MET A 338 9.79 4.36 8.96
C MET A 338 10.32 4.14 10.39
N ILE A 339 9.77 3.12 11.03
CA ILE A 339 10.36 2.43 12.16
C ILE A 339 10.62 0.98 11.79
N TYR A 340 11.78 0.49 12.18
CA TYR A 340 12.20 -0.89 12.02
C TYR A 340 12.25 -1.54 13.41
N ARG A 341 11.58 -2.67 13.59
CA ARG A 341 11.52 -3.37 14.87
C ARG A 341 11.86 -4.83 14.67
N MET A 342 12.73 -5.33 15.54
CA MET A 342 13.00 -6.77 15.68
C MET A 342 12.63 -7.24 17.10
N TYR A 343 12.22 -8.50 17.18
CA TYR A 343 11.96 -9.26 18.38
C TYR A 343 12.45 -10.69 18.14
N GLU A 344 12.80 -11.40 19.21
CA GLU A 344 13.53 -12.67 19.09
C GLU A 344 12.72 -13.90 19.45
N GLU A 345 11.60 -13.74 20.17
CA GLU A 345 10.72 -14.85 20.53
C GLU A 345 9.61 -15.04 19.49
N ASP A 346 9.11 -16.26 19.37
CA ASP A 346 8.11 -16.65 18.36
C ASP A 346 6.66 -16.35 18.79
N ASP A 347 6.43 -15.83 20.00
CA ASP A 347 5.08 -15.48 20.49
C ASP A 347 4.52 -14.19 19.85
N ARG A 348 5.37 -13.47 19.10
CA ARG A 348 5.07 -12.18 18.46
C ARG A 348 5.80 -12.10 17.12
N LEU A 349 5.41 -11.10 16.33
CA LEU A 349 6.09 -10.78 15.08
C LEU A 349 7.57 -10.48 15.37
N LYS A 350 8.48 -11.22 14.74
CA LYS A 350 9.93 -11.04 14.88
C LYS A 350 10.38 -9.79 14.15
N LEU A 351 10.27 -9.75 12.82
CA LEU A 351 10.61 -8.58 12.02
C LEU A 351 9.35 -7.82 11.58
N LEU A 352 9.27 -6.54 11.96
CA LEU A 352 8.15 -5.67 11.63
C LEU A 352 8.66 -4.29 11.28
N TRP A 353 8.23 -3.79 10.14
CA TRP A 353 8.43 -2.40 9.76
C TRP A 353 7.12 -1.62 9.90
N VAL A 354 7.22 -0.33 10.16
CA VAL A 354 6.08 0.52 10.45
C VAL A 354 6.22 1.84 9.74
N VAL A 355 5.18 2.27 9.03
CA VAL A 355 5.11 3.62 8.44
C VAL A 355 4.17 4.47 9.29
N TYR A 356 4.67 5.59 9.83
CA TYR A 356 3.82 6.54 10.54
C TYR A 356 2.94 7.33 9.58
N LEU A 357 1.64 7.38 9.86
CA LEU A 357 0.63 8.06 9.06
C LEU A 357 -0.30 8.86 9.99
N PRO A 358 0.25 9.80 10.80
CA PRO A 358 -0.50 10.45 11.87
C PRO A 358 -1.79 11.10 11.35
N ASN A 359 -2.88 10.86 12.09
CA ASN A 359 -4.25 11.32 11.83
C ASN A 359 -4.92 10.78 10.57
N ALA A 360 -4.26 9.91 9.78
CA ALA A 360 -4.88 9.28 8.63
C ALA A 360 -5.90 8.23 9.03
N THR A 361 -6.96 8.08 8.24
CA THR A 361 -7.94 6.99 8.39
C THR A 361 -7.78 5.89 7.36
N SER A 362 -8.26 4.70 7.69
CA SER A 362 -8.30 3.57 6.78
C SER A 362 -9.12 3.89 5.53
N GLU A 363 -10.27 4.55 5.71
CA GLU A 363 -11.15 5.01 4.64
C GLU A 363 -10.44 5.94 3.64
N GLN A 364 -9.68 6.93 4.14
CA GLN A 364 -8.94 7.87 3.30
C GLN A 364 -7.83 7.18 2.50
N LEU A 365 -7.12 6.24 3.12
CA LEU A 365 -5.92 5.64 2.54
C LEU A 365 -6.18 4.32 1.83
N GLY A 366 -7.38 3.74 1.92
CA GLY A 366 -7.67 2.47 1.26
C GLY A 366 -7.12 1.26 2.01
N MET A 367 -6.86 1.34 3.32
CA MET A 367 -6.16 0.28 4.06
C MET A 367 -7.12 -0.73 4.70
N SER A 368 -6.61 -1.87 5.15
CA SER A 368 -7.33 -2.76 6.08
C SER A 368 -6.97 -2.38 7.51
N THR A 369 -7.92 -2.45 8.44
CA THR A 369 -7.67 -2.35 9.89
C THR A 369 -7.64 -3.72 10.59
N VAL A 370 -7.85 -4.81 9.85
CA VAL A 370 -7.88 -6.17 10.39
C VAL A 370 -6.46 -6.61 10.72
N ALA A 371 -6.22 -6.89 12.00
CA ALA A 371 -4.91 -7.31 12.49
C ALA A 371 -4.45 -8.60 11.81
N GLN A 372 -3.23 -8.60 11.27
CA GLN A 372 -2.65 -9.75 10.57
C GLN A 372 -1.74 -10.58 11.47
N ARG A 373 -1.94 -10.56 12.80
CA ARG A 373 -1.02 -11.19 13.76
C ARG A 373 -0.79 -12.67 13.45
N ASP A 374 -1.87 -13.46 13.41
CA ASP A 374 -1.76 -14.91 13.27
C ASP A 374 -1.21 -15.30 11.90
N GLN A 375 -1.63 -14.59 10.85
CA GLN A 375 -1.07 -14.75 9.50
C GLN A 375 0.43 -14.40 9.47
N SER A 376 0.85 -13.36 10.18
CA SER A 376 2.26 -12.97 10.27
C SER A 376 3.11 -14.01 10.99
N LEU A 377 2.58 -14.61 12.06
CA LEU A 377 3.24 -15.72 12.76
C LEU A 377 3.36 -16.97 11.89
N ALA A 378 2.50 -17.13 10.90
CA ALA A 378 2.56 -18.20 9.90
C ALA A 378 3.35 -17.81 8.63
N GLY A 379 4.07 -16.68 8.63
CA GLY A 379 4.85 -16.21 7.47
C GLY A 379 4.01 -15.69 6.29
N MET A 380 2.71 -15.42 6.52
CA MET A 380 1.72 -14.98 5.53
C MET A 380 1.15 -13.60 5.85
N GLY A 381 1.82 -12.82 6.70
CA GLY A 381 1.34 -11.54 7.19
C GLY A 381 1.22 -10.50 6.07
N ARG A 382 0.12 -9.76 6.06
CA ARG A 382 -0.09 -8.61 5.16
C ARG A 382 -0.01 -7.30 5.94
N PRO A 383 0.22 -6.16 5.29
CA PRO A 383 0.14 -4.87 5.97
C PRO A 383 -1.27 -4.55 6.51
N TRP A 384 -1.35 -3.86 7.66
CA TRP A 384 -2.62 -3.34 8.20
C TRP A 384 -2.42 -2.03 8.96
N MET A 385 -3.45 -1.16 8.96
CA MET A 385 -3.45 0.09 9.70
C MET A 385 -3.86 -0.13 11.15
N MET A 386 -3.19 0.58 12.05
CA MET A 386 -3.55 0.67 13.47
C MET A 386 -3.78 2.11 13.89
N ARG A 387 -4.69 2.28 14.85
CA ARG A 387 -4.97 3.56 15.53
C ARG A 387 -5.36 4.68 14.56
N GLU A 388 -6.15 4.34 13.56
CA GLU A 388 -6.65 5.27 12.55
C GLU A 388 -7.29 6.52 13.18
N GLY A 389 -7.16 7.68 12.53
CA GLY A 389 -7.70 8.95 13.01
C GLY A 389 -7.01 9.53 14.26
N THR A 390 -5.93 8.91 14.75
CA THR A 390 -5.16 9.42 15.90
C THR A 390 -3.76 9.90 15.49
N PRO A 391 -3.08 10.72 16.31
CA PRO A 391 -1.68 11.08 16.07
C PRO A 391 -0.71 9.89 16.05
N SER A 392 -1.17 8.72 16.49
CA SER A 392 -0.41 7.47 16.47
C SER A 392 -0.85 6.52 15.35
N ALA A 393 -1.62 6.98 14.37
CA ALA A 393 -1.98 6.17 13.20
C ALA A 393 -0.72 5.70 12.45
N HIS A 394 -0.68 4.42 12.11
CA HIS A 394 0.46 3.80 11.42
C HIS A 394 0.08 2.55 10.64
N LEU A 395 0.83 2.27 9.58
CA LEU A 395 0.78 1.02 8.82
C LEU A 395 1.81 0.05 9.40
N MET A 396 1.35 -1.11 9.83
CA MET A 396 2.17 -2.26 10.23
C MET A 396 2.51 -3.08 8.99
N ILE A 397 3.79 -3.42 8.78
CA ILE A 397 4.27 -4.23 7.66
C ILE A 397 5.07 -5.40 8.23
N PRO A 398 4.46 -6.59 8.37
CA PRO A 398 5.19 -7.82 8.64
C PRO A 398 6.18 -8.09 7.53
N ILE A 399 7.42 -8.44 7.89
CA ILE A 399 8.39 -8.91 6.91
C ILE A 399 8.41 -10.43 6.99
N ASN A 400 8.02 -11.09 5.90
CA ASN A 400 7.94 -12.54 5.80
C ASN A 400 9.10 -13.08 4.94
N SER A 401 9.37 -14.38 5.06
CA SER A 401 10.32 -15.11 4.20
C SER A 401 11.76 -14.56 4.25
N THR A 402 12.23 -14.20 5.45
CA THR A 402 13.61 -13.81 5.71
C THR A 402 14.18 -14.57 6.90
N GLU A 403 15.50 -14.55 7.06
CA GLU A 403 16.23 -15.14 8.18
C GLU A 403 15.86 -14.55 9.55
N LEU A 404 15.16 -13.41 9.57
CA LEU A 404 14.69 -12.69 10.77
C LEU A 404 13.18 -12.80 10.98
N SER A 405 12.46 -13.43 10.06
CA SER A 405 11.00 -13.56 10.12
C SER A 405 10.57 -14.71 11.05
N ASN A 406 9.27 -14.76 11.35
CA ASN A 406 8.66 -15.90 12.04
C ASN A 406 8.66 -17.16 11.19
#